data_AF-A0A7K0FYN2-F1
#
_entry.id   AF-A0A7K0FYN2-F1
#
_cell.length_a   1.000
_cell.length_b   1.000
_cell.length_c   1.000
_cell.angle_alpha   90.00
_cell.angle_beta   90.00
_cell.angle_gamma   90.00
#
_symmetry.space_group_name_H-M   'P 1'
#
loop_
_entity.id
_entity.type
_entity.pdbx_description
1 polymer ?
#
loop_
_entity_poly.entity_id
_entity_poly.type
_entity_poly.pdbx_seq_one_letter_code
_entity_poly.pdbx_strand_id
1 'polypeptide(L)'
;MLFGIWTIDPNGPHADFVLSKKSYYIVDYDGDADFPYMLKDNILKIHFKENTMEGEVVSVGKDSLKIIWSHNTDTNKYVRWKK
;
A
#
# COMPACT_ATOMS: atom_id res chain seq x y z
N MET A 1 -7.37 -8.98 6.16
CA MET A 1 -6.85 -9.44 4.85
C MET A 1 -6.03 -8.33 4.24
N LEU A 2 -4.74 -8.53 4.01
CA LEU A 2 -3.83 -7.46 3.54
C LEU A 2 -4.13 -7.03 2.09
N PHE A 3 -4.50 -7.98 1.24
CA PHE A 3 -4.80 -7.70 -0.17
C PHE A 3 -6.08 -6.88 -0.36
N GLY A 4 -6.02 -5.91 -1.26
CA GLY A 4 -7.11 -5.18 -1.89
C GLY A 4 -6.78 -3.69 -2.02
N ILE A 5 -7.80 -2.85 -2.07
CA ILE A 5 -7.69 -1.43 -2.43
C ILE A 5 -7.76 -0.59 -1.16
N TRP A 6 -6.78 0.30 -0.99
CA TRP A 6 -6.55 1.02 0.27
C TRP A 6 -6.43 2.52 0.03
N THR A 7 -6.99 3.30 0.95
CA THR A 7 -6.79 4.74 0.97
C THR A 7 -6.66 5.31 2.37
N ILE A 8 -5.92 6.42 2.50
CA ILE A 8 -5.92 7.27 3.69
C ILE A 8 -7.14 8.20 3.67
N ASP A 9 -7.59 8.64 2.48
CA ASP A 9 -8.73 9.55 2.31
C ASP A 9 -9.92 8.86 1.60
N PRO A 10 -10.89 8.31 2.35
CA PRO A 10 -12.07 7.66 1.76
C PRO A 10 -12.97 8.61 0.95
N ASN A 11 -12.82 9.93 1.12
CA ASN A 11 -13.57 10.93 0.36
C ASN A 11 -12.78 11.46 -0.84
N GLY A 12 -11.51 11.07 -0.97
CA GLY A 12 -10.63 11.46 -2.06
C GLY A 12 -11.16 11.01 -3.43
N PRO A 13 -10.57 11.46 -4.55
CA PRO A 13 -11.01 11.07 -5.88
C PRO A 13 -10.57 9.64 -6.26
N HIS A 14 -9.46 9.16 -5.70
CA HIS A 14 -8.86 7.86 -6.00
C HIS A 14 -8.33 7.16 -4.73
N ALA A 15 -8.02 5.87 -4.86
CA ALA A 15 -7.29 5.13 -3.84
C ALA A 15 -5.80 5.50 -3.84
N ASP A 16 -5.11 5.21 -2.74
CA ASP A 16 -3.65 5.39 -2.66
C ASP A 16 -2.94 4.24 -3.39
N PHE A 17 -3.36 3.00 -3.13
CA PHE A 17 -2.80 1.83 -3.80
C PHE A 17 -3.74 0.61 -3.83
N VAL A 18 -3.41 -0.32 -4.72
CA VAL A 18 -3.98 -1.67 -4.80
C VAL A 18 -2.89 -2.68 -4.49
N LEU A 19 -3.07 -3.50 -3.46
CA LEU A 19 -2.16 -4.59 -3.13
C LEU A 19 -2.83 -5.92 -3.46
N SER A 20 -2.34 -6.63 -4.47
CA SER A 20 -2.81 -7.95 -4.86
C SER A 20 -1.79 -9.03 -4.46
N LYS A 21 -2.10 -10.32 -4.70
CA LYS A 21 -1.11 -11.40 -4.53
C LYS A 21 0.05 -11.33 -5.53
N LYS A 22 -0.13 -10.58 -6.62
CA LYS A 22 0.79 -10.55 -7.76
C LYS A 22 1.62 -9.27 -7.80
N SER A 23 1.04 -8.16 -7.33
CA SER A 23 1.50 -6.82 -7.68
C SER A 23 1.00 -5.76 -6.71
N TYR A 24 1.76 -4.67 -6.64
CA TYR A 24 1.44 -3.43 -5.94
C TYR A 24 1.21 -2.33 -6.97
N TYR A 25 0.00 -1.77 -7.04
CA TYR A 25 -0.34 -0.70 -7.97
C TYR A 25 -0.55 0.64 -7.27
N ILE A 26 -0.04 1.71 -7.87
CA ILE A 26 -0.30 3.11 -7.47
C ILE A 26 -1.15 3.77 -8.56
N VAL A 27 -2.24 4.43 -8.17
CA VAL A 27 -3.29 4.89 -9.12
C VAL A 27 -2.86 6.13 -9.95
N ASP A 28 -1.82 6.86 -9.54
CA ASP A 28 -1.45 8.17 -10.12
C ASP A 28 -0.01 8.20 -10.67
N TYR A 29 0.42 7.15 -11.37
CA TYR A 29 1.71 7.13 -12.04
C TYR A 29 1.51 7.12 -13.56
N ASP A 30 2.05 8.10 -14.28
CA ASP A 30 2.00 8.30 -15.75
C ASP A 30 2.74 7.16 -16.53
N GLY A 31 2.42 5.89 -16.26
CA GLY A 31 3.11 4.74 -16.82
C GLY A 31 2.70 3.40 -16.20
N ASP A 32 3.58 2.39 -16.34
CA ASP A 32 3.39 1.05 -15.79
C ASP A 32 3.42 1.08 -14.26
N ALA A 33 2.23 1.20 -13.67
CA ALA A 33 2.04 1.27 -12.23
C ALA A 33 2.10 -0.10 -11.55
N ASP A 34 2.46 -1.17 -12.27
CA ASP A 34 2.63 -2.51 -11.70
C ASP A 34 4.03 -2.66 -11.08
N PHE A 35 4.08 -2.59 -9.75
CA PHE A 35 5.34 -2.75 -9.03
C PHE A 35 5.43 -4.14 -8.37
N PRO A 36 6.53 -4.88 -8.60
CA PRO A 36 6.78 -6.10 -7.86
C PRO A 36 7.03 -5.77 -6.39
N TYR A 37 6.57 -6.65 -5.50
CA TYR A 37 6.76 -6.51 -4.07
C TYR A 37 7.16 -7.83 -3.43
N MET A 38 7.79 -7.74 -2.27
CA MET A 38 8.01 -8.86 -1.35
C MET A 38 7.27 -8.58 -0.04
N LEU A 39 6.62 -9.60 0.48
CA LEU A 39 6.07 -9.60 1.83
C LEU A 39 6.78 -10.69 2.62
N LYS A 40 7.60 -10.29 3.58
CA LYS A 40 8.29 -11.20 4.50
C LYS A 40 7.98 -10.79 5.92
N ASP A 41 7.42 -11.73 6.69
CA ASP A 41 6.89 -11.46 8.03
C ASP A 41 5.85 -10.32 7.99
N ASN A 42 6.11 -9.21 8.66
CA ASN A 42 5.29 -8.00 8.60
C ASN A 42 5.90 -6.89 7.75
N ILE A 43 6.96 -7.15 6.98
CA ILE A 43 7.62 -6.15 6.15
C ILE A 43 7.17 -6.28 4.70
N LEU A 44 6.60 -5.20 4.18
CA LEU A 44 6.25 -5.01 2.78
C LEU A 44 7.33 -4.19 2.09
N LYS A 45 7.99 -4.78 1.09
CA LYS A 45 9.06 -4.15 0.31
C LYS A 45 8.61 -4.00 -1.14
N ILE A 46 8.51 -2.77 -1.64
CA ILE A 46 8.03 -2.44 -2.99
C ILE A 46 9.20 -1.99 -3.84
N HIS A 47 9.37 -2.62 -5.00
CA HIS A 47 10.47 -2.35 -5.92
C HIS A 47 10.00 -1.42 -7.04
N PHE A 48 10.31 -0.14 -6.90
CA PHE A 48 10.18 0.82 -7.99
C PHE A 48 11.38 0.71 -8.94
N LYS A 49 11.26 1.32 -10.13
CA LYS A 49 12.30 1.25 -11.18
C LYS A 49 13.69 1.67 -10.69
N GLU A 50 13.76 2.70 -9.85
CA GLU A 50 15.03 3.29 -9.40
C GLU A 50 15.24 3.21 -7.89
N ASN A 51 14.22 2.78 -7.13
CA ASN A 51 14.24 2.83 -5.67
C ASN A 51 13.45 1.68 -5.06
N THR A 52 13.62 1.47 -3.76
CA THR A 52 12.81 0.52 -3.00
C THR A 52 12.20 1.22 -1.79
N MET A 53 10.93 0.95 -1.53
CA MET A 53 10.22 1.43 -0.35
C MET A 53 9.90 0.25 0.56
N GLU A 54 10.10 0.43 1.86
CA GLU A 54 9.77 -0.57 2.86
C GLU A 54 8.69 -0.03 3.78
N GLY A 55 7.76 -0.88 4.20
CA GLY A 55 6.72 -0.56 5.15
C GLY A 55 6.49 -1.70 6.12
N GLU A 56 6.45 -1.39 7.41
CA GLU A 56 6.05 -2.34 8.45
C GLU A 56 4.52 -2.35 8.58
N VAL A 57 3.92 -3.51 8.31
CA VAL A 57 2.49 -3.76 8.50
C VAL A 57 2.23 -3.97 9.99
N VAL A 58 1.77 -2.91 10.65
CA VAL A 58 1.49 -2.91 12.10
C VAL A 58 0.23 -3.71 12.43
N SER A 59 -0.82 -3.57 11.62
CA SER A 59 -2.07 -4.32 11.83
C SER A 59 -2.92 -4.37 10.58
N VAL A 60 -3.68 -5.46 10.43
CA VAL A 60 -4.59 -5.67 9.30
C VAL A 60 -5.94 -6.18 9.81
N GLY A 61 -6.98 -5.39 9.57
CA GLY A 61 -8.38 -5.76 9.80
C GLY A 61 -9.09 -6.23 8.53
N LYS A 62 -10.43 -6.29 8.62
CA LYS A 62 -11.31 -6.46 7.45
C LYS A 62 -11.28 -5.21 6.56
N ASP A 63 -11.47 -4.06 7.19
CA ASP A 63 -11.64 -2.76 6.53
C ASP A 63 -10.57 -1.73 6.93
N SER A 64 -9.53 -2.14 7.67
CA SER A 64 -8.46 -1.27 8.16
C SER A 64 -7.08 -1.88 7.91
N LEU A 65 -6.10 -1.01 7.63
CA LEU A 65 -4.71 -1.38 7.46
C LEU A 65 -3.84 -0.27 8.08
N LYS A 66 -2.82 -0.65 8.84
CA LYS A 66 -1.83 0.29 9.40
C LYS A 66 -0.45 -0.07 8.91
N ILE A 67 0.25 0.90 8.32
CA ILE A 67 1.64 0.73 7.84
C ILE A 67 2.48 1.90 8.37
N ILE A 68 3.70 1.60 8.82
CA ILE A 68 4.74 2.59 9.04
C ILE A 68 5.71 2.48 7.87
N TRP A 69 5.75 3.47 6.98
CA TRP A 69 6.66 3.48 5.83
C TRP A 69 8.03 3.98 6.25
N SER A 70 9.10 3.44 5.66
CA SER A 70 10.49 3.72 6.04
C SER A 70 10.90 5.20 5.94
N HIS A 71 10.19 6.00 5.14
CA HIS A 71 10.41 7.43 4.96
C HIS A 71 9.56 8.31 5.90
N ASN A 72 8.77 7.71 6.79
CA ASN A 72 7.88 8.41 7.71
C ASN A 72 8.00 7.84 9.13
N THR A 73 7.89 8.70 10.15
CA THR A 73 7.82 8.25 11.55
C THR A 73 6.39 7.89 11.97
N ASP A 74 5.39 8.38 11.25
CA ASP A 74 3.99 8.22 11.61
C ASP A 74 3.35 6.95 11.03
N THR A 75 2.41 6.40 11.80
CA THR A 75 1.59 5.26 11.35
C THR A 75 0.51 5.75 10.38
N ASN A 76 0.62 5.32 9.13
CA ASN A 76 -0.39 5.57 8.10
C ASN A 76 -1.57 4.64 8.33
N LYS A 77 -2.78 5.22 8.41
CA LYS A 77 -4.03 4.50 8.70
C LYS A 77 -4.87 4.48 7.44
N TYR A 78 -4.96 3.32 6.83
CA TYR A 78 -5.72 3.08 5.62
C TYR A 78 -7.06 2.45 5.94
N VAL A 79 -8.06 2.78 5.13
CA VAL A 79 -9.36 2.14 5.05
C VAL A 79 -9.56 1.51 3.68
N ARG A 80 -10.48 0.56 3.58
CA ARG A 80 -10.87 0.00 2.29
C ARG A 80 -11.47 1.07 1.40
N TRP A 81 -10.96 1.17 0.18
CA TRP A 81 -11.63 1.92 -0.88
C TRP A 81 -12.92 1.20 -1.28
N LYS A 82 -14.02 1.95 -1.38
CA LYS A 82 -15.37 1.42 -1.63
C LYS A 82 -16.08 2.02 -2.85
N LYS A 83 -15.41 2.88 -3.64
CA LYS A 83 -16.04 3.44 -4.84
C LYS A 83 -16.14 2.41 -5.95
#